data_AF-A0A4Y7K0I7-F1
#
_entry.id   AF-A0A4Y7K0I7-F1
#
_cell.length_a   1.000
_cell.length_b   1.000
_cell.length_c   1.000
_cell.angle_alpha   90.00
_cell.angle_beta   90.00
_cell.angle_gamma   90.00
#
_symmetry.space_group_name_H-M   'P 1'
#
loop_
_entity.id
_entity.type
_entity.pdbx_description
1 polymer ?
#
loop_
_entity_poly.entity_id
_entity_poly.type
_entity_poly.pdbx_seq_one_letter_code
_entity_poly.pdbx_strand_id
1 'polypeptide(L)'
;IKKGTTEWERVASEAARTIPGRENGGNCDIKNLSRGSKIYLPVFVEGANLSTGDMHFSQGDGEVSFCGAIEMSGFLELKCEIIRNGMKEYLTPMGPTPLHVNPIFEIGPMEPRFSEWLVFEGISVDESGRQHYLDTTVSYKRAVLNAIDYLSKFGYSKEQMYLLLSCCPCEGRISGIVDAPNAVATLSIPTTIFDQDIRPKSSKVPAGPRLVRKPDVLRCSYDGNLPVTKNPGGAT
;
A
#
# COMPACT_ATOMS: atom_id res chain seq x y z
N ILE A 1 -19.75 20.54 -16.17
CA ILE A 1 -20.58 19.92 -17.23
C ILE A 1 -21.81 19.30 -16.54
N LYS A 2 -23.03 19.61 -16.98
CA LYS A 2 -24.26 19.12 -16.32
C LYS A 2 -24.51 17.65 -16.70
N LYS A 3 -24.87 16.81 -15.74
CA LYS A 3 -25.20 15.39 -15.99
C LYS A 3 -26.30 15.26 -17.05
N GLY A 4 -26.12 14.35 -18.00
CA GLY A 4 -27.08 14.07 -19.09
C GLY A 4 -26.96 14.97 -20.32
N THR A 5 -25.95 15.83 -20.42
CA THR A 5 -25.62 16.50 -21.69
C THR A 5 -24.72 15.59 -22.55
N THR A 6 -24.72 15.78 -23.86
CA THR A 6 -23.83 15.04 -24.79
C THR A 6 -22.36 15.13 -24.37
N GLU A 7 -21.93 16.31 -23.92
CA GLU A 7 -20.57 16.50 -23.42
C GLU A 7 -20.29 15.74 -22.11
N TRP A 8 -21.30 15.59 -21.24
CA TRP A 8 -21.16 14.77 -20.04
C TRP A 8 -21.03 13.29 -20.40
N GLU A 9 -21.85 12.82 -21.34
CA GLU A 9 -21.82 11.43 -21.81
C GLU A 9 -20.48 11.09 -22.46
N ARG A 10 -19.96 12.00 -23.31
CA ARG A 10 -18.63 11.88 -23.90
C ARG A 10 -17.56 11.72 -22.83
N VAL A 11 -17.45 12.69 -21.92
CA VAL A 11 -16.45 12.67 -20.83
C VAL A 11 -16.62 11.43 -19.93
N ALA A 12 -17.85 11.09 -19.54
CA ALA A 12 -18.11 9.93 -18.70
C ALA A 12 -17.74 8.60 -19.38
N SER A 13 -17.81 8.54 -20.72
CA SER A 13 -17.45 7.34 -21.49
C SER A 13 -15.94 7.15 -21.70
N GLU A 14 -15.16 8.24 -21.71
CA GLU A 14 -13.71 8.21 -21.98
C GLU A 14 -12.84 8.44 -20.73
N ALA A 15 -13.43 8.93 -19.64
CA ALA A 15 -12.70 9.22 -18.41
C ALA A 15 -12.06 7.96 -17.82
N ALA A 16 -10.77 8.07 -17.52
CA ALA A 16 -10.00 6.99 -16.92
C ALA A 16 -10.49 6.68 -15.49
N ARG A 17 -10.53 5.40 -15.14
CA ARG A 17 -10.74 4.95 -13.75
C ARG A 17 -9.58 5.40 -12.86
N THR A 18 -9.89 5.77 -11.62
CA THR A 18 -8.92 6.20 -10.61
C THR A 18 -8.13 5.06 -9.98
N ILE A 19 -8.49 3.79 -10.25
CA ILE A 19 -7.94 2.60 -9.60
C ILE A 19 -6.40 2.50 -9.73
N PRO A 20 -5.77 2.61 -10.91
CA PRO A 20 -4.32 2.50 -10.99
C PRO A 20 -3.64 3.86 -10.89
N GLY A 21 -2.52 3.88 -10.17
CA GLY A 21 -1.52 4.93 -10.28
C GLY A 21 -0.92 5.00 -11.70
N ARG A 22 -0.53 6.20 -12.10
CA ARG A 22 -0.04 6.56 -13.44
C ARG A 22 1.05 7.62 -13.35
N GLU A 23 1.50 8.11 -14.49
CA GLU A 23 2.51 9.18 -14.66
C GLU A 23 2.14 10.46 -13.88
N ASN A 24 0.86 10.71 -13.64
CA ASN A 24 0.37 11.84 -12.84
C ASN A 24 0.26 11.58 -11.33
N GLY A 25 0.71 10.42 -10.83
CA GLY A 25 0.41 9.94 -9.49
C GLY A 25 -0.89 9.14 -9.48
N GLY A 26 -1.92 9.59 -8.75
CA GLY A 26 -3.17 8.82 -8.57
C GLY A 26 -3.08 7.81 -7.43
N ASN A 27 -3.71 6.64 -7.57
CA ASN A 27 -3.63 5.54 -6.59
C ASN A 27 -2.27 4.84 -6.67
N CYS A 28 -1.27 5.44 -6.03
CA CYS A 28 0.04 4.83 -5.91
C CYS A 28 0.18 3.98 -4.65
N ASP A 29 -0.66 4.23 -3.63
CA ASP A 29 -0.73 3.46 -2.38
C ASP A 29 0.65 3.25 -1.75
N ILE A 30 1.39 4.37 -1.61
CA ILE A 30 2.74 4.41 -1.05
C ILE A 30 2.62 4.84 0.40
N LYS A 31 2.73 3.90 1.35
CA LYS A 31 2.62 4.19 2.80
C LYS A 31 3.60 5.29 3.28
N ASN A 32 4.75 5.43 2.62
CA ASN A 32 5.78 6.41 2.93
C ASN A 32 5.43 7.84 2.45
N LEU A 33 4.47 8.00 1.54
CA LEU A 33 3.90 9.29 1.15
C LEU A 33 2.89 9.75 2.23
N SER A 34 3.40 9.96 3.44
CA SER A 34 2.62 10.22 4.64
C SER A 34 2.70 11.68 5.08
N ARG A 35 2.13 11.99 6.25
CA ARG A 35 2.16 13.33 6.83
C ARG A 35 3.59 13.86 6.95
N GLY A 36 3.79 15.08 6.45
CA GLY A 36 5.10 15.75 6.46
C GLY A 36 5.96 15.46 5.23
N SER A 37 5.54 14.56 4.35
CA SER A 37 6.18 14.35 3.06
C SER A 37 6.00 15.55 2.14
N LYS A 38 6.91 15.71 1.18
CA LYS A 38 6.77 16.67 0.08
C LYS A 38 6.82 15.92 -1.24
N ILE A 39 5.77 16.05 -2.04
CA ILE A 39 5.67 15.43 -3.37
C ILE A 39 5.78 16.47 -4.48
N TYR A 40 6.47 16.11 -5.55
CA TYR A 40 6.62 16.90 -6.76
C TYR A 40 5.87 16.18 -7.89
N LEU A 41 4.74 16.75 -8.29
CA LEU A 41 3.86 16.18 -9.31
C LEU A 41 4.11 16.86 -10.67
N PRO A 42 4.18 16.11 -11.78
CA PRO A 42 4.20 16.70 -13.12
C PRO A 42 2.85 17.37 -13.43
N VAL A 43 2.89 18.51 -14.13
CA VAL A 43 1.71 19.29 -14.50
C VAL A 43 1.43 19.11 -15.99
N PHE A 44 0.36 18.39 -16.32
CA PHE A 44 -0.02 18.08 -17.71
C PHE A 44 -1.07 19.02 -18.30
N VAL A 45 -1.76 19.78 -17.46
CA VAL A 45 -2.84 20.70 -17.87
C VAL A 45 -2.72 22.03 -17.14
N GLU A 46 -3.21 23.09 -17.77
CA GLU A 46 -3.28 24.41 -17.15
C GLU A 46 -4.05 24.35 -15.83
N GLY A 47 -3.56 25.06 -14.81
CA GLY A 47 -4.13 25.05 -13.46
C GLY A 47 -3.83 23.80 -12.62
N ALA A 48 -3.16 22.78 -13.17
CA ALA A 48 -2.80 21.49 -12.56
C ALA A 48 -3.97 20.60 -12.11
N ASN A 49 -5.07 21.17 -11.61
CA ASN A 49 -6.28 20.47 -11.16
C ASN A 49 -6.01 19.37 -10.11
N LEU A 50 -5.23 19.71 -9.08
CA LEU A 50 -4.90 18.80 -7.98
C LEU A 50 -6.16 18.25 -7.32
N SER A 51 -6.22 16.91 -7.20
CA SER A 51 -7.25 16.17 -6.48
C SER A 51 -6.59 15.18 -5.53
N THR A 52 -7.18 14.96 -4.35
CA THR A 52 -6.67 14.04 -3.32
C THR A 52 -7.83 13.28 -2.69
N GLY A 53 -7.61 12.03 -2.29
CA GLY A 53 -8.58 11.19 -1.61
C GLY A 53 -7.89 9.96 -1.00
N ASP A 54 -8.66 8.92 -0.73
CA ASP A 54 -8.14 7.59 -0.36
C ASP A 54 -7.20 7.63 0.86
N MET A 55 -7.69 8.16 1.98
CA MET A 55 -6.85 8.34 3.16
C MET A 55 -6.72 7.04 3.94
N HIS A 56 -5.48 6.63 4.14
CA HIS A 56 -5.15 5.48 4.96
C HIS A 56 -4.61 5.91 6.32
N PHE A 57 -5.16 5.35 7.39
CA PHE A 57 -4.58 5.51 8.73
C PHE A 57 -3.25 4.74 8.87
N SER A 58 -3.17 3.58 8.22
CA SER A 58 -1.97 2.75 8.14
C SER A 58 -2.11 1.79 6.97
N GLN A 59 -0.99 1.42 6.35
CA GLN A 59 -0.93 0.50 5.22
C GLN A 59 0.38 -0.30 5.28
N GLY A 60 0.34 -1.56 4.86
CA GLY A 60 1.53 -2.36 4.56
C GLY A 60 1.94 -2.26 3.10
N ASP A 61 3.23 -2.48 2.80
CA ASP A 61 3.70 -2.39 1.42
C ASP A 61 3.00 -3.41 0.50
N GLY A 62 2.53 -2.90 -0.64
CA GLY A 62 1.83 -3.66 -1.67
C GLY A 62 0.33 -3.86 -1.43
N GLU A 63 -0.22 -3.37 -0.31
CA GLU A 63 -1.66 -3.38 -0.01
C GLU A 63 -2.34 -4.72 -0.37
N VAL A 64 -1.75 -5.81 0.12
CA VAL A 64 -1.97 -7.17 -0.41
C VAL A 64 -3.41 -7.67 -0.32
N SER A 65 -4.30 -7.02 0.44
CA SER A 65 -5.73 -7.35 0.48
C SER A 65 -6.62 -6.58 -0.49
N PHE A 66 -6.06 -5.64 -1.27
CA PHE A 66 -6.72 -4.77 -2.26
C PHE A 66 -7.81 -3.83 -1.73
N CYS A 67 -8.65 -4.30 -0.82
CA CYS A 67 -9.38 -3.44 0.10
C CYS A 67 -8.63 -3.51 1.44
N GLY A 68 -7.36 -3.15 1.37
CA GLY A 68 -6.38 -3.20 2.46
C GLY A 68 -5.91 -1.80 2.78
N ALA A 69 -5.01 -1.63 3.73
CA ALA A 69 -4.94 -0.41 4.53
C ALA A 69 -6.11 -0.26 5.53
N ILE A 70 -5.94 0.67 6.45
CA ILE A 70 -7.00 1.11 7.35
C ILE A 70 -7.64 2.34 6.72
N GLU A 71 -8.64 2.09 5.87
CA GLU A 71 -9.39 3.11 5.15
C GLU A 71 -10.13 4.07 6.09
N MET A 72 -10.03 5.38 5.82
CA MET A 72 -10.72 6.38 6.62
C MET A 72 -11.11 7.64 5.84
N SER A 73 -12.11 8.35 6.36
CA SER A 73 -12.33 9.75 6.01
C SER A 73 -11.39 10.64 6.83
N GLY A 74 -10.97 11.77 6.26
CA GLY A 74 -10.12 12.73 6.95
C GLY A 74 -10.01 14.05 6.22
N PHE A 75 -9.01 14.86 6.58
CA PHE A 75 -8.68 16.10 5.91
C PHE A 75 -7.16 16.22 5.76
N LEU A 76 -6.73 16.97 4.74
CA LEU A 76 -5.33 17.28 4.48
C LEU A 76 -5.12 18.78 4.59
N GLU A 77 -4.01 19.17 5.21
CA GLU A 77 -3.50 20.53 5.15
C GLU A 77 -2.30 20.53 4.20
N LEU A 78 -2.42 21.26 3.09
CA LEU A 78 -1.45 21.24 2.00
C LEU A 78 -0.92 22.65 1.74
N LYS A 79 0.39 22.72 1.46
CA LYS A 79 1.02 23.90 0.87
C LYS A 79 1.43 23.56 -0.56
N CYS A 80 0.87 24.28 -1.53
CA CYS A 80 1.13 24.06 -2.95
C CYS A 80 1.99 25.19 -3.52
N GLU A 81 3.03 24.83 -4.28
CA GLU A 81 3.91 25.77 -4.98
C GLU A 81 4.11 25.29 -6.43
N ILE A 82 4.34 26.24 -7.34
CA ILE A 82 4.61 25.93 -8.75
C ILE A 82 6.08 26.16 -9.03
N ILE A 83 6.77 25.09 -9.45
CA ILE A 83 8.14 25.17 -9.98
C ILE A 83 8.04 25.36 -11.49
N ARG A 84 8.24 26.60 -11.95
CA ARG A 84 8.25 26.91 -13.38
C ARG A 84 9.38 26.15 -14.05
N ASN A 85 9.07 25.51 -15.19
CA ASN A 85 9.98 24.61 -15.92
C ASN A 85 10.45 23.37 -15.13
N GLY A 86 9.85 23.05 -13.98
CA GLY A 86 10.32 21.96 -13.12
C GLY A 86 10.40 20.59 -13.81
N MET A 87 9.44 20.25 -14.66
CA MET A 87 9.48 19.00 -15.43
C MET A 87 10.71 18.92 -16.34
N LYS A 88 11.08 20.03 -17.00
CA LYS A 88 12.24 20.08 -17.90
C LYS A 88 13.56 19.96 -17.13
N GLU A 89 13.66 20.61 -15.98
CA GLU A 89 14.90 20.65 -15.19
C GLU A 89 15.14 19.37 -14.37
N TYR A 90 14.07 18.72 -13.90
CA TYR A 90 14.17 17.64 -12.91
C TYR A 90 13.55 16.30 -13.32
N LEU A 91 12.64 16.27 -14.29
CA LEU A 91 11.92 15.04 -14.70
C LEU A 91 12.24 14.68 -16.15
N THR A 92 13.46 14.21 -16.40
CA THR A 92 13.85 13.66 -17.71
C THR A 92 12.91 12.52 -18.10
N PRO A 93 12.20 12.60 -19.24
CA PRO A 93 11.29 11.54 -19.66
C PRO A 93 12.02 10.21 -19.91
N MET A 94 11.55 9.14 -19.29
CA MET A 94 12.08 7.78 -19.41
C MET A 94 11.17 6.93 -20.30
N GLY A 95 10.99 7.34 -21.55
CA GLY A 95 10.14 6.63 -22.50
C GLY A 95 9.96 7.36 -23.84
N PRO A 96 9.08 6.85 -24.72
CA PRO A 96 8.94 7.37 -26.08
C PRO A 96 8.27 8.74 -26.19
N THR A 97 7.69 9.26 -25.10
CA THR A 97 7.00 10.57 -25.10
C THR A 97 7.39 11.41 -23.90
N PRO A 98 7.23 12.75 -23.97
CA PRO A 98 7.45 13.64 -22.83
C PRO A 98 6.58 13.37 -21.61
N LEU A 99 5.54 12.53 -21.74
CA LEU A 99 4.65 12.17 -20.64
C LEU A 99 5.19 11.03 -19.77
N HIS A 100 6.27 10.34 -20.19
CA HIS A 100 6.90 9.25 -19.44
C HIS A 100 7.74 9.80 -18.29
N VAL A 101 7.09 10.48 -17.37
CA VAL A 101 7.64 11.03 -16.14
C VAL A 101 6.81 10.52 -14.97
N ASN A 102 7.41 10.40 -13.80
CA ASN A 102 6.71 9.98 -12.58
C ASN A 102 6.96 10.98 -11.45
N PRO A 103 6.06 11.05 -10.46
CA PRO A 103 6.29 11.85 -9.28
C PRO A 103 7.56 11.43 -8.53
N ILE A 104 8.20 12.40 -7.90
CA ILE A 104 9.25 12.17 -6.91
C ILE A 104 8.79 12.78 -5.58
N PHE A 105 9.26 12.24 -4.46
CA PHE A 105 8.87 12.75 -3.15
C PHE A 105 9.97 12.58 -2.11
N GLU A 106 9.94 13.48 -1.12
CA GLU A 106 10.73 13.41 0.11
C GLU A 106 9.85 12.81 1.21
N ILE A 107 10.36 11.83 1.94
CA ILE A 107 9.66 11.21 3.07
C ILE A 107 9.62 12.19 4.24
N GLY A 108 8.46 12.29 4.90
CA GLY A 108 8.29 13.13 6.08
C GLY A 108 9.07 12.66 7.30
N PRO A 109 9.44 13.57 8.22
CA PRO A 109 10.17 13.22 9.45
C PRO A 109 9.30 12.51 10.50
N MET A 110 8.00 12.35 10.24
CA MET A 110 7.00 11.83 11.18
C MET A 110 6.67 10.33 10.98
N GLU A 111 7.38 9.62 10.10
CA GLU A 111 7.14 8.19 9.88
C GLU A 111 7.41 7.38 11.18
N PRO A 112 6.54 6.40 11.53
CA PRO A 112 6.82 5.46 12.61
C PRO A 112 8.15 4.74 12.38
N ARG A 113 9.09 4.86 13.32
CA ARG A 113 10.39 4.18 13.24
C ARG A 113 10.39 2.92 14.08
N PHE A 114 10.55 1.77 13.42
CA PHE A 114 10.75 0.48 14.08
C PHE A 114 12.22 0.06 13.98
N SER A 115 12.75 -0.47 15.08
CA SER A 115 14.15 -0.90 15.20
C SER A 115 14.36 -2.39 15.04
N GLU A 116 13.31 -3.20 15.22
CA GLU A 116 13.37 -4.66 15.23
C GLU A 116 12.36 -5.23 14.23
N TRP A 117 12.87 -6.10 13.35
CA TRP A 117 12.11 -6.66 12.24
C TRP A 117 12.31 -8.17 12.19
N LEU A 118 11.24 -8.91 11.86
CA LEU A 118 11.33 -10.30 11.43
C LEU A 118 11.07 -10.34 9.92
N VAL A 119 12.01 -10.89 9.16
CA VAL A 119 12.03 -10.83 7.70
C VAL A 119 11.71 -12.19 7.10
N PHE A 120 10.81 -12.21 6.13
CA PHE A 120 10.39 -13.40 5.39
C PHE A 120 10.79 -13.28 3.94
N GLU A 121 11.39 -14.34 3.40
CA GLU A 121 11.85 -14.39 2.02
C GLU A 121 10.86 -15.14 1.12
N GLY A 122 10.85 -14.74 -0.15
CA GLY A 122 10.19 -15.46 -1.22
C GLY A 122 10.98 -15.37 -2.52
N ILE A 123 10.85 -16.42 -3.34
CA ILE A 123 11.53 -16.57 -4.63
C ILE A 123 10.51 -16.81 -5.75
N SER A 124 10.94 -16.71 -7.01
CA SER A 124 10.09 -16.87 -8.20
C SER A 124 9.68 -18.33 -8.47
N VAL A 125 9.28 -19.06 -7.44
CA VAL A 125 8.73 -20.42 -7.51
C VAL A 125 7.38 -20.41 -6.80
N ASP A 126 6.32 -20.73 -7.54
CA ASP A 126 4.94 -20.63 -7.04
C ASP A 126 4.54 -21.79 -6.10
N GLU A 127 3.31 -21.75 -5.60
CA GLU A 127 2.79 -22.76 -4.66
C GLU A 127 2.69 -24.17 -5.23
N SER A 128 2.67 -24.32 -6.56
CA SER A 128 2.69 -25.62 -7.23
C SER A 128 4.11 -26.17 -7.45
N GLY A 129 5.14 -25.38 -7.11
CA GLY A 129 6.54 -25.69 -7.38
C GLY A 129 6.98 -25.33 -8.80
N ARG A 130 6.16 -24.60 -9.56
CA ARG A 130 6.53 -24.15 -10.91
C ARG A 130 7.52 -22.99 -10.82
N GLN A 131 8.60 -23.10 -11.59
CA GLN A 131 9.60 -22.04 -11.76
C GLN A 131 9.08 -20.93 -12.69
N HIS A 132 9.23 -19.68 -12.26
CA HIS A 132 9.03 -18.46 -13.05
C HIS A 132 10.36 -17.75 -13.28
N TYR A 133 10.45 -16.88 -14.29
CA TYR A 133 11.70 -16.20 -14.64
C TYR A 133 11.70 -14.75 -14.13
N LEU A 134 12.54 -14.46 -13.12
CA LEU A 134 12.71 -13.13 -12.52
C LEU A 134 11.39 -12.43 -12.16
N ASP A 135 10.42 -13.20 -11.65
CA ASP A 135 9.09 -12.70 -11.33
C ASP A 135 9.01 -12.25 -9.86
N THR A 136 9.05 -10.94 -9.65
CA THR A 136 8.96 -10.32 -8.32
C THR A 136 7.56 -10.41 -7.71
N THR A 137 6.52 -10.53 -8.53
CA THR A 137 5.13 -10.68 -8.04
C THR A 137 4.97 -12.02 -7.35
N VAL A 138 5.45 -13.09 -8.01
CA VAL A 138 5.50 -14.43 -7.41
C VAL A 138 6.37 -14.41 -6.17
N SER A 139 7.59 -13.85 -6.23
CA SER A 139 8.49 -13.78 -5.08
C SER A 139 7.85 -13.08 -3.88
N TYR A 140 7.19 -11.93 -4.10
CA TYR A 140 6.55 -11.18 -3.01
C TYR A 140 5.35 -11.94 -2.42
N LYS A 141 4.52 -12.55 -3.28
CA LYS A 141 3.44 -13.45 -2.83
C LYS A 141 3.97 -14.58 -1.95
N ARG A 142 5.11 -15.19 -2.31
CA ARG A 142 5.73 -16.26 -1.51
C ARG A 142 6.21 -15.75 -0.15
N ALA A 143 6.82 -14.56 -0.09
CA ALA A 143 7.22 -13.94 1.18
C ALA A 143 6.02 -13.69 2.11
N VAL A 144 4.91 -13.17 1.55
CA VAL A 144 3.64 -12.94 2.28
C VAL A 144 3.06 -14.26 2.79
N LEU A 145 2.98 -15.30 1.96
CA LEU A 145 2.47 -16.62 2.36
C LEU A 145 3.32 -17.26 3.47
N ASN A 146 4.64 -17.13 3.38
CA ASN A 146 5.56 -17.61 4.42
C ASN A 146 5.33 -16.88 5.77
N ALA A 147 5.13 -15.56 5.73
CA ALA A 147 4.81 -14.77 6.92
C ALA A 147 3.46 -15.19 7.53
N ILE A 148 2.42 -15.37 6.72
CA ILE A 148 1.09 -15.82 7.18
C ILE A 148 1.19 -17.20 7.86
N ASP A 149 1.86 -18.16 7.22
CA ASP A 149 2.02 -19.50 7.79
C ASP A 149 2.79 -19.44 9.12
N TYR A 150 3.90 -18.70 9.16
CA TYR A 150 4.70 -18.55 10.37
C TYR A 150 3.91 -17.94 11.52
N LEU A 151 3.28 -16.79 11.30
CA LEU A 151 2.56 -16.06 12.34
C LEU A 151 1.32 -16.81 12.81
N SER A 152 0.68 -17.61 11.95
CA SER A 152 -0.47 -18.44 12.35
C SER A 152 -0.12 -19.47 13.45
N LYS A 153 1.16 -19.86 13.56
CA LYS A 153 1.64 -20.78 14.62
C LYS A 153 1.56 -20.16 16.02
N PHE A 154 1.43 -18.84 16.12
CA PHE A 154 1.26 -18.09 17.37
C PHE A 154 -0.22 -17.90 17.77
N GLY A 155 -1.13 -18.62 17.12
CA GLY A 155 -2.55 -18.67 17.46
C GLY A 155 -3.45 -17.73 16.65
N TYR A 156 -2.90 -16.97 15.70
CA TYR A 156 -3.70 -16.17 14.78
C TYR A 156 -4.29 -17.02 13.65
N SER A 157 -5.47 -16.66 13.18
CA SER A 157 -5.99 -17.23 11.93
C SER A 157 -5.20 -16.69 10.74
N LYS A 158 -5.21 -17.42 9.61
CA LYS A 158 -4.53 -16.99 8.38
C LYS A 158 -5.16 -15.70 7.83
N GLU A 159 -6.47 -15.56 7.96
CA GLU A 159 -7.25 -14.38 7.54
C GLU A 159 -6.89 -13.16 8.40
N GLN A 160 -6.74 -13.34 9.72
CA GLN A 160 -6.27 -12.27 10.61
C GLN A 160 -4.89 -11.78 10.20
N MET A 161 -3.97 -12.69 9.87
CA MET A 161 -2.63 -12.31 9.42
C MET A 161 -2.66 -11.67 8.05
N TYR A 162 -3.47 -12.16 7.12
CA TYR A 162 -3.61 -11.54 5.80
C TYR A 162 -4.07 -10.08 5.89
N LEU A 163 -5.12 -9.81 6.67
CA LEU A 163 -5.59 -8.44 6.90
C LEU A 163 -4.57 -7.60 7.66
N LEU A 164 -3.90 -8.18 8.66
CA LEU A 164 -2.84 -7.48 9.41
C LEU A 164 -1.72 -7.04 8.49
N LEU A 165 -1.22 -7.91 7.60
CA LEU A 165 -0.10 -7.59 6.70
C LEU A 165 -0.45 -6.50 5.70
N SER A 166 -1.72 -6.33 5.33
CA SER A 166 -2.14 -5.22 4.48
C SER A 166 -2.28 -3.90 5.23
N CYS A 167 -2.39 -3.91 6.56
CA CYS A 167 -2.66 -2.74 7.39
C CYS A 167 -1.45 -2.28 8.20
N CYS A 168 -0.65 -3.21 8.70
CA CYS A 168 0.51 -2.90 9.53
C CYS A 168 1.63 -2.34 8.65
N PRO A 169 2.50 -1.47 9.19
CA PRO A 169 3.60 -0.86 8.44
C PRO A 169 4.74 -1.87 8.20
N CYS A 170 4.43 -3.00 7.57
CA CYS A 170 5.41 -3.95 7.07
C CYS A 170 6.13 -3.37 5.85
N GLU A 171 7.36 -3.82 5.64
CA GLU A 171 8.22 -3.35 4.54
C GLU A 171 8.43 -4.44 3.51
N GLY A 172 8.00 -4.18 2.28
CA GLY A 172 8.19 -5.03 1.13
C GLY A 172 9.37 -4.57 0.31
N ARG A 173 10.35 -5.45 0.07
CA ARG A 173 11.53 -5.12 -0.73
C ARG A 173 11.71 -6.09 -1.87
N ILE A 174 11.87 -5.54 -3.07
CA ILE A 174 12.53 -6.24 -4.17
C ILE A 174 14.01 -6.31 -3.81
N SER A 175 14.47 -7.46 -3.31
CA SER A 175 15.79 -7.61 -2.69
C SER A 175 16.86 -7.97 -3.72
N GLY A 176 16.53 -8.81 -4.69
CA GLY A 176 17.41 -9.17 -5.81
C GLY A 176 16.58 -9.50 -7.06
N ILE A 177 16.98 -9.00 -8.22
CA ILE A 177 16.23 -9.16 -9.49
C ILE A 177 17.12 -9.54 -10.68
N VAL A 178 18.36 -9.90 -10.41
CA VAL A 178 19.36 -10.16 -11.45
C VAL A 178 19.82 -11.62 -11.47
N ASP A 179 19.66 -12.33 -10.37
CA ASP A 179 20.17 -13.70 -10.18
C ASP A 179 19.21 -14.74 -10.76
N ALA A 180 19.31 -14.96 -12.07
CA ALA A 180 18.45 -15.91 -12.76
C ALA A 180 18.57 -17.35 -12.17
N PRO A 181 17.45 -18.09 -12.07
CA PRO A 181 16.13 -17.73 -12.55
C PRO A 181 15.27 -16.94 -11.54
N ASN A 182 15.72 -16.76 -10.31
CA ASN A 182 14.87 -16.30 -9.21
C ASN A 182 15.08 -14.83 -8.89
N ALA A 183 14.00 -14.04 -8.98
CA ALA A 183 13.95 -12.81 -8.20
C ALA A 183 13.73 -13.17 -6.72
N VAL A 184 14.26 -12.34 -5.82
CA VAL A 184 14.10 -12.46 -4.37
C VAL A 184 13.34 -11.24 -3.89
N ALA A 185 12.25 -11.47 -3.18
CA ALA A 185 11.51 -10.43 -2.47
C ALA A 185 11.47 -10.75 -0.97
N THR A 186 11.48 -9.72 -0.14
CA THR A 186 11.36 -9.85 1.31
C THR A 186 10.17 -9.07 1.83
N LEU A 187 9.57 -9.59 2.91
CA LEU A 187 8.57 -8.92 3.72
C LEU A 187 9.09 -8.81 5.15
N SER A 188 9.31 -7.59 5.61
CA SER A 188 9.82 -7.30 6.96
C SER A 188 8.66 -6.85 7.84
N ILE A 189 8.47 -7.52 8.98
CA ILE A 189 7.38 -7.23 9.91
C ILE A 189 7.97 -6.69 11.21
N PRO A 190 7.52 -5.51 11.69
CA PRO A 190 8.05 -4.94 12.91
C PRO A 190 7.60 -5.79 14.10
N THR A 191 8.53 -6.35 14.87
CA THR A 191 8.20 -7.28 15.97
C THR A 191 7.45 -6.59 17.11
N THR A 192 7.65 -5.29 17.27
CA THR A 192 7.09 -4.48 18.37
C THR A 192 5.59 -4.21 18.24
N ILE A 193 4.96 -4.55 17.12
CA ILE A 193 3.49 -4.45 16.98
C ILE A 193 2.77 -5.60 17.68
N PHE A 194 3.50 -6.66 18.04
CA PHE A 194 2.97 -7.81 18.76
C PHE A 194 3.22 -7.64 20.27
N ASP A 195 2.28 -8.12 21.06
CA ASP A 195 2.35 -8.18 22.52
C ASP A 195 3.02 -9.47 23.03
N GLN A 196 3.34 -10.37 22.11
CA GLN A 196 4.13 -11.57 22.33
C GLN A 196 5.38 -11.57 21.46
N ASP A 197 6.42 -12.22 21.95
CA ASP A 197 7.67 -12.35 21.21
C ASP A 197 7.52 -13.41 20.11
N ILE A 198 7.43 -12.93 18.86
CA ILE A 198 7.26 -13.74 17.66
C ILE A 198 8.57 -14.30 17.09
N ARG A 199 9.72 -14.13 17.77
CA ARG A 199 11.01 -14.62 17.27
C ARG A 199 11.14 -16.14 17.44
N PRO A 200 11.88 -16.84 16.55
CA PRO A 200 12.18 -18.25 16.73
C PRO A 200 12.88 -18.53 18.07
N LYS A 201 12.42 -19.54 18.80
CA LYS A 201 13.00 -19.98 20.08
C LYS A 201 13.21 -21.49 20.07
N SER A 202 14.13 -21.97 20.93
CA SER A 202 14.30 -23.41 21.20
C SER A 202 13.12 -23.99 22.00
N SER A 203 12.41 -23.16 22.75
CA SER A 203 11.18 -23.52 23.45
C SER A 203 10.00 -23.67 22.48
N LYS A 204 8.97 -24.42 22.89
CA LYS A 204 7.72 -24.53 22.11
C LYS A 204 7.12 -23.15 21.83
N VAL A 205 6.52 -22.99 20.65
CA VAL A 205 5.80 -21.77 20.25
C VAL A 205 4.65 -21.53 21.24
N PRO A 206 4.52 -20.32 21.81
CA PRO A 206 3.37 -19.98 22.66
C PRO A 206 2.06 -20.19 21.90
N ALA A 207 1.12 -20.89 22.51
CA ALA A 207 -0.18 -21.12 21.89
C ALA A 207 -1.16 -20.00 22.23
N GLY A 208 -1.75 -19.40 21.19
CA GLY A 208 -2.92 -18.53 21.29
C GLY A 208 -2.58 -17.03 21.28
N PRO A 209 -3.42 -16.20 20.61
CA PRO A 209 -3.26 -14.76 20.63
C PRO A 209 -3.62 -14.25 22.02
N ARG A 210 -2.76 -13.43 22.61
CA ARG A 210 -3.11 -12.68 23.82
C ARG A 210 -3.89 -11.45 23.38
N LEU A 211 -5.20 -11.48 23.59
CA LEU A 211 -6.04 -10.33 23.28
C LEU A 211 -5.73 -9.21 24.29
N VAL A 212 -4.89 -8.25 23.92
CA VAL A 212 -4.65 -7.07 24.75
C VAL A 212 -5.75 -6.05 24.52
N ARG A 213 -6.69 -5.99 25.47
CA ARG A 213 -7.67 -4.89 25.53
C ARG A 213 -7.01 -3.69 26.19
N LYS A 214 -6.49 -2.75 25.40
CA LYS A 214 -6.08 -1.44 25.93
C LYS A 214 -7.33 -0.59 26.14
N PRO A 215 -7.59 -0.06 27.35
CA PRO A 215 -8.80 0.73 27.64
C PRO A 215 -8.87 2.04 26.85
N ASP A 216 -7.72 2.58 26.43
CA ASP A 216 -7.61 3.94 25.86
C ASP A 216 -7.49 3.99 24.34
N VAL A 217 -7.69 2.87 23.63
CA VAL A 217 -7.77 2.91 22.16
C VAL A 217 -9.16 3.41 21.79
N LEU A 218 -9.21 4.47 20.97
CA LEU A 218 -10.44 4.99 20.38
C LEU A 218 -11.25 3.82 19.82
N ARG A 219 -12.41 3.56 20.43
CA ARG A 219 -13.33 2.53 19.94
C ARG A 219 -14.17 3.15 18.85
N CYS A 220 -14.31 2.44 17.75
CA CYS A 220 -15.40 2.72 16.83
C CYS A 220 -16.71 2.57 17.60
N SER A 221 -17.45 3.66 17.77
CA SER A 221 -18.78 3.66 18.41
C SER A 221 -19.86 3.08 17.49
N TYR A 222 -19.48 2.58 16.32
CA TYR A 222 -20.38 1.95 15.37
C TYR A 222 -20.88 0.62 15.91
N ASP A 223 -22.16 0.58 16.24
CA ASP A 223 -22.90 -0.56 16.76
C ASP A 223 -23.57 -1.39 15.64
N GLY A 224 -23.29 -1.08 14.37
CA GLY A 224 -23.93 -1.70 13.21
C GLY A 224 -25.26 -1.07 12.79
N ASN A 225 -25.74 -0.03 13.47
CA ASN A 225 -27.08 0.56 13.20
C ASN A 225 -27.04 1.83 12.32
N LEU A 226 -25.86 2.39 12.04
CA LEU A 226 -25.77 3.48 11.05
C LEU A 226 -26.00 2.95 9.62
N PRO A 227 -26.61 3.76 8.74
CA PRO A 227 -26.83 3.40 7.35
C PRO A 227 -25.52 2.96 6.69
N VAL A 228 -25.46 1.72 6.22
CA VAL A 228 -24.36 1.25 5.38
C VAL A 228 -24.52 1.89 4.01
N THR A 229 -23.53 2.66 3.58
CA THR A 229 -23.46 3.15 2.20
C THR A 229 -23.41 1.94 1.27
N LYS A 230 -24.51 1.67 0.56
CA LYS A 230 -24.52 0.64 -0.48
C LYS A 230 -23.73 1.15 -1.68
N ASN A 231 -22.61 0.51 -1.98
CA ASN A 231 -21.81 0.81 -3.16
C ASN A 231 -22.68 0.62 -4.43
N PRO A 232 -22.98 1.68 -5.20
CA PRO A 232 -23.81 1.57 -6.41
C PRO A 232 -23.17 0.72 -7.52
N GLY A 233 -21.85 0.50 -7.46
CA GLY A 233 -21.09 -0.32 -8.42
C GLY A 233 -20.87 -1.77 -7.98
N GLY A 234 -21.35 -2.18 -6.81
CA GLY A 234 -21.25 -3.57 -6.32
C GLY A 234 -22.45 -4.45 -6.72
N ALA A 235 -23.41 -3.88 -7.45
CA ALA A 235 -24.59 -4.57 -7.97
C ALA A 235 -24.49 -4.69 -9.50
N THR A 236 -23.48 -5.39 -9.98
CA THR A 236 -23.39 -5.92 -11.35
C THR A 236 -22.70 -7.26 -11.32
#